data_AF-A0A231RCT8-F1
#
_entry.id   AF-A0A231RCT8-F1
#
_cell.length_a   1.000
_cell.length_b   1.000
_cell.length_c   1.000
_cell.angle_alpha   90.00
_cell.angle_beta   90.00
_cell.angle_gamma   90.00
#
_symmetry.space_group_name_H-M   'P 1'
#
loop_
_entity.id
_entity.type
_entity.pdbx_description
1 polymer ?
#
loop_
_entity_poly.entity_id
_entity_poly.type
_entity_poly.pdbx_seq_one_letter_code
_entity_poly.pdbx_strand_id
1 'polypeptide(L)'
;MTTFSDAGITGVTSENLYGIQGILQDYDYPLRAQPKNKSQIQTIVTETIYLTAINYYFAYGYGTEPDKEAFDLAGLVGVTDLNIAGILIYLQSQYGGDPGGGFGGGGMGGVSGGSLSAGSTKQQIQAVIDDYLNSL
;
A
#
# COMPACT_ATOMS: atom_id res chain seq x y z
N MET A 1 17.29 15.05 -6.09
CA MET A 1 16.81 13.85 -6.84
C MET A 1 17.87 13.22 -7.74
N THR A 2 19.08 13.79 -7.85
CA THR A 2 20.08 13.33 -8.84
C THR A 2 20.60 11.92 -8.57
N THR A 3 20.93 11.56 -7.32
CA THR A 3 21.54 10.24 -7.01
C THR A 3 20.72 9.02 -7.46
N PHE A 4 19.39 9.02 -7.28
CA PHE A 4 18.54 7.92 -7.75
C PHE A 4 18.46 7.87 -9.28
N SER A 5 18.26 9.03 -9.91
CA SER A 5 18.21 9.13 -11.37
C SER A 5 19.56 8.77 -12.01
N ASP A 6 20.68 9.16 -11.40
CA ASP A 6 22.04 8.84 -11.84
C ASP A 6 22.32 7.34 -11.74
N ALA A 7 21.73 6.67 -10.73
CA ALA A 7 21.72 5.21 -10.62
C ALA A 7 20.72 4.52 -11.58
N GLY A 8 19.93 5.31 -12.32
CA GLY A 8 18.87 4.86 -13.21
C GLY A 8 17.72 4.17 -12.48
N ILE A 9 17.41 4.62 -11.26
CA ILE A 9 16.20 4.29 -10.50
C ILE A 9 15.11 5.29 -10.89
N THR A 10 13.92 4.80 -11.20
CA THR A 10 12.77 5.61 -11.64
C THR A 10 11.65 5.61 -10.61
N GLY A 11 10.73 6.58 -10.71
CA GLY A 11 9.56 6.70 -9.83
C GLY A 11 9.79 7.51 -8.55
N VAL A 12 11.04 7.81 -8.19
CA VAL A 12 11.36 8.67 -7.04
C VAL A 12 11.03 10.12 -7.40
N THR A 13 10.15 10.75 -6.62
CA THR A 13 9.77 12.17 -6.71
C THR A 13 10.07 12.89 -5.39
N SER A 14 9.94 14.22 -5.35
CA SER A 14 10.16 15.00 -4.12
C SER A 14 9.24 14.55 -2.98
N GLU A 15 8.05 14.09 -3.32
CA GLU A 15 6.99 13.72 -2.38
C GLU A 15 7.29 12.37 -1.69
N ASN A 16 7.88 11.41 -2.41
CA ASN A 16 8.17 10.08 -1.87
C ASN A 16 9.64 9.87 -1.45
N LEU A 17 10.53 10.84 -1.73
CA LEU A 17 11.96 10.75 -1.48
C LEU A 17 12.29 10.40 -0.02
N TYR A 18 11.68 11.11 0.94
CA TYR A 18 11.96 10.89 2.36
C TYR A 18 11.51 9.51 2.84
N GLY A 19 10.34 9.05 2.39
CA GLY A 19 9.85 7.71 2.71
C GLY A 19 10.76 6.62 2.16
N ILE A 20 11.15 6.74 0.88
CA ILE A 20 12.08 5.80 0.23
C ILE A 20 13.44 5.79 0.93
N GLN A 21 13.99 6.96 1.28
CA GLN A 21 15.25 7.05 2.00
C GLN A 21 15.19 6.40 3.38
N GLY A 22 14.09 6.62 4.12
CA GLY A 22 13.86 5.98 5.40
C GLY A 22 13.84 4.45 5.28
N ILE A 23 13.10 3.92 4.30
CA ILE A 23 13.02 2.48 4.06
C ILE A 23 14.36 1.87 3.63
N LEU A 24 15.14 2.56 2.80
CA LEU A 24 16.45 2.06 2.38
C LEU A 24 17.48 2.03 3.52
N GLN A 25 17.29 2.89 4.53
CA GLN A 25 18.07 2.92 5.77
C GLN A 25 17.53 1.95 6.83
N ASP A 26 16.29 1.48 6.67
CA ASP A 26 15.70 0.46 7.53
C ASP A 26 16.34 -0.91 7.23
N TYR A 27 17.12 -1.40 8.19
CA TYR A 27 17.79 -2.70 8.09
C TYR A 27 16.83 -3.89 8.21
N ASP A 28 15.62 -3.68 8.74
CA ASP A 28 14.62 -4.72 8.96
C ASP A 28 13.56 -4.81 7.84
N TYR A 29 13.56 -3.89 6.87
CA TYR A 29 12.60 -3.86 5.76
C TYR A 29 13.11 -4.56 4.48
N PRO A 30 12.28 -5.40 3.84
CA PRO A 30 12.27 -6.87 3.89
C PRO A 30 13.50 -7.56 3.27
N LEU A 31 14.45 -6.81 2.71
CA LEU A 31 15.66 -7.33 2.08
C LEU A 31 16.88 -7.03 2.95
N ARG A 32 17.24 -7.97 3.83
CA ARG A 32 18.39 -7.86 4.75
C ARG A 32 19.76 -7.84 4.07
N ALA A 33 19.85 -8.23 2.80
CA ALA A 33 21.11 -8.25 2.07
C ALA A 33 21.61 -6.82 1.82
N GLN A 34 22.76 -6.49 2.42
CA GLN A 34 23.51 -5.25 2.18
C GLN A 34 24.89 -5.61 1.60
N PRO A 35 25.41 -4.83 0.64
CA PRO A 35 24.77 -3.67 -0.01
C PRO A 35 23.62 -4.09 -0.94
N LYS A 36 22.58 -3.27 -1.02
CA LYS A 36 21.48 -3.48 -1.99
C LYS A 36 21.96 -3.14 -3.41
N ASN A 37 21.66 -4.02 -4.36
CA ASN A 37 21.92 -3.75 -5.78
C ASN A 37 20.81 -2.88 -6.40
N LYS A 38 21.06 -2.37 -7.62
CA LYS A 38 20.12 -1.51 -8.36
C LYS A 38 18.71 -2.11 -8.46
N SER A 39 18.59 -3.40 -8.77
CA SER A 39 17.30 -4.07 -8.92
C SER A 39 16.53 -4.10 -7.59
N GLN A 40 17.21 -4.44 -6.50
CA GLN A 40 16.63 -4.43 -5.16
C GLN A 40 16.17 -3.02 -4.73
N ILE A 41 16.94 -1.99 -5.06
CA ILE A 41 16.54 -0.60 -4.81
C ILE A 41 15.31 -0.24 -5.64
N GLN A 42 15.27 -0.60 -6.93
CA GLN A 42 14.10 -0.33 -7.77
C GLN A 42 12.84 -1.05 -7.24
N THR A 43 12.97 -2.31 -6.80
CA THR A 43 11.86 -3.04 -6.16
C THR A 43 11.36 -2.31 -4.93
N ILE A 44 12.23 -1.87 -4.03
CA ILE A 44 11.84 -1.13 -2.83
C ILE A 44 11.12 0.17 -3.18
N VAL A 45 11.62 0.91 -4.17
CA VAL A 45 11.00 2.15 -4.65
C VAL A 45 9.60 1.88 -5.18
N THR A 46 9.46 0.90 -6.07
CA THR A 46 8.17 0.49 -6.63
C THR A 46 7.21 0.06 -5.52
N GLU A 47 7.60 -0.85 -4.64
CA GLU A 47 6.75 -1.31 -3.53
C GLU A 47 6.27 -0.15 -2.66
N THR A 48 7.17 0.77 -2.30
CA THR A 48 6.85 1.92 -1.44
C THR A 48 5.80 2.83 -2.09
N ILE A 49 5.95 3.10 -3.38
CA ILE A 49 5.04 3.97 -4.14
C ILE A 49 3.64 3.35 -4.19
N TYR A 50 3.54 2.09 -4.59
CA TYR A 50 2.25 1.42 -4.74
C TYR A 50 1.58 1.16 -3.39
N LEU A 51 2.34 0.81 -2.35
CA LEU A 51 1.80 0.67 -1.00
C LEU A 51 1.25 1.99 -0.45
N THR A 52 1.91 3.11 -0.76
CA THR A 52 1.44 4.44 -0.37
C THR A 52 0.17 4.81 -1.13
N ALA A 53 0.11 4.53 -2.44
CA ALA A 53 -1.09 4.76 -3.25
C ALA A 53 -2.30 3.96 -2.72
N ILE A 54 -2.10 2.68 -2.38
CA ILE A 54 -3.13 1.83 -1.76
C ILE A 54 -3.62 2.43 -0.44
N ASN A 55 -2.71 2.80 0.46
CA ASN A 55 -3.06 3.42 1.74
C ASN A 55 -3.86 4.72 1.55
N TYR A 56 -3.46 5.57 0.61
CA TYR A 56 -4.12 6.85 0.36
C TYR A 56 -5.49 6.69 -0.29
N TYR A 57 -5.66 5.68 -1.15
CA TYR A 57 -6.97 5.35 -1.70
C TYR A 57 -7.95 4.99 -0.57
N PHE A 58 -7.61 4.01 0.27
CA PHE A 58 -8.54 3.56 1.31
C PHE A 58 -8.74 4.55 2.44
N ALA A 59 -7.69 5.28 2.84
CA ALA A 59 -7.76 6.21 3.96
C ALA A 59 -8.37 7.58 3.59
N TYR A 60 -8.21 8.03 2.34
CA TYR A 60 -8.57 9.39 1.93
C TYR A 60 -9.39 9.48 0.63
N GLY A 61 -9.59 8.37 -0.08
CA GLY A 61 -10.23 8.38 -1.41
C GLY A 61 -9.36 9.03 -2.48
N TYR A 62 -8.04 9.05 -2.33
CA TYR A 62 -7.12 9.68 -3.28
C TYR A 62 -6.54 8.70 -4.28
N GLY A 63 -6.40 9.15 -5.53
CA GLY A 63 -5.85 8.34 -6.61
C GLY A 63 -6.91 7.47 -7.29
N THR A 64 -6.45 6.37 -7.86
CA THR A 64 -7.30 5.39 -8.55
C THR A 64 -7.55 4.19 -7.64
N GLU A 65 -8.70 3.55 -7.80
CA GLU A 65 -8.97 2.26 -7.16
C GLU A 65 -7.84 1.27 -7.47
N PRO A 66 -7.21 0.63 -6.45
CA PRO A 66 -6.15 -0.33 -6.68
C PRO A 66 -6.64 -1.55 -7.44
N ASP A 67 -5.96 -1.87 -8.54
CA ASP A 67 -6.16 -3.12 -9.25
C ASP A 67 -5.15 -4.19 -8.81
N LYS A 68 -5.23 -5.38 -9.42
CA LYS A 68 -4.35 -6.50 -9.09
C LYS A 68 -2.87 -6.12 -9.28
N GLU A 69 -2.56 -5.39 -10.35
CA GLU A 69 -1.20 -4.97 -10.64
C GLU A 69 -0.66 -4.03 -9.54
N ALA A 70 -1.48 -3.13 -9.02
CA ALA A 70 -1.10 -2.27 -7.91
C ALA A 70 -0.76 -3.08 -6.63
N PHE A 71 -1.53 -4.11 -6.30
CA PHE A 71 -1.23 -5.01 -5.18
C PHE A 71 0.07 -5.80 -5.42
N ASP A 72 0.24 -6.37 -6.61
CA ASP A 72 1.46 -7.11 -6.98
C ASP A 72 2.71 -6.20 -6.90
N LEU A 73 2.63 -4.97 -7.41
CA LEU A 73 3.72 -4.00 -7.39
C LEU A 73 3.99 -3.45 -5.98
N ALA A 74 2.99 -3.42 -5.10
CA ALA A 74 3.17 -3.19 -3.66
C ALA A 74 3.77 -4.42 -2.94
N GLY A 75 3.93 -5.54 -3.64
CA GLY A 75 4.42 -6.81 -3.12
C GLY A 75 3.45 -7.48 -2.14
N LEU A 76 2.16 -7.16 -2.24
CA LEU A 76 1.08 -7.82 -1.51
C LEU A 76 0.64 -9.06 -2.31
N VAL A 77 0.42 -10.17 -1.61
CA VAL A 77 0.15 -11.48 -2.24
C VAL A 77 -1.26 -11.96 -1.92
N GLY A 78 -1.76 -12.89 -2.75
CA GLY A 78 -3.09 -13.50 -2.57
C GLY A 78 -4.23 -12.78 -3.29
N VAL A 79 -3.97 -11.61 -3.88
CA VAL A 79 -4.94 -10.89 -4.73
C VAL A 79 -4.97 -11.50 -6.13
N THR A 80 -6.18 -11.82 -6.60
CA THR A 80 -6.45 -12.42 -7.91
C THR A 80 -7.68 -11.74 -8.54
N ASP A 81 -7.87 -11.92 -9.83
CA ASP A 81 -9.03 -11.36 -10.53
C ASP A 81 -10.38 -11.88 -9.97
N LEU A 82 -10.36 -13.06 -9.33
CA LEU A 82 -11.54 -13.68 -8.74
C LEU A 82 -11.93 -13.09 -7.38
N ASN A 83 -10.95 -12.61 -6.61
CA ASN A 83 -11.17 -12.19 -5.22
C ASN A 83 -10.96 -10.69 -4.98
N ILE A 84 -10.42 -9.95 -5.95
CA ILE A 84 -10.07 -8.54 -5.79
C ILE A 84 -11.26 -7.68 -5.35
N ALA A 85 -12.43 -7.85 -5.94
CA ALA A 85 -13.62 -7.08 -5.57
C ALA A 85 -13.99 -7.25 -4.09
N GLY A 86 -13.88 -8.47 -3.56
CA GLY A 86 -14.14 -8.74 -2.14
C GLY A 86 -13.03 -8.22 -1.23
N ILE A 87 -11.76 -8.34 -1.65
CA ILE A 87 -10.61 -7.78 -0.92
C ILE A 87 -10.72 -6.25 -0.82
N LEU A 88 -11.11 -5.56 -1.89
CA LEU A 88 -11.30 -4.11 -1.89
C LEU A 88 -12.38 -3.69 -0.87
N ILE A 89 -13.52 -4.38 -0.86
CA ILE A 89 -14.60 -4.13 0.11
C ILE A 89 -14.11 -4.40 1.54
N TYR A 90 -13.40 -5.51 1.75
CA TYR A 90 -12.90 -5.87 3.07
C TYR A 90 -11.89 -4.85 3.58
N LEU A 91 -10.88 -4.50 2.78
CA LEU A 91 -9.90 -3.46 3.12
C LEU A 91 -10.59 -2.13 3.42
N GLN A 92 -11.56 -1.71 2.60
CA GLN A 92 -12.31 -0.48 2.86
C GLN A 92 -12.99 -0.47 4.24
N SER A 93 -13.50 -1.63 4.69
CA SER A 93 -14.08 -1.76 6.03
C SER A 93 -13.03 -1.72 7.15
N GLN A 94 -11.79 -2.11 6.85
CA GLN A 94 -10.68 -2.15 7.81
C GLN A 94 -9.96 -0.81 7.93
N TYR A 95 -10.07 0.11 6.97
CA TYR A 95 -9.57 1.48 7.13
C TYR A 95 -10.60 2.32 7.90
N GLY A 96 -10.19 2.81 9.07
CA GLY A 96 -11.10 3.48 10.00
C GLY A 96 -11.44 4.90 9.58
N GLY A 97 -12.72 5.16 9.29
CA GLY A 97 -13.31 6.50 9.26
C GLY A 97 -13.79 6.95 7.88
N ASP A 98 -15.10 6.83 7.70
CA ASP A 98 -15.99 7.54 6.76
C ASP A 98 -15.31 8.20 5.54
N PRO A 99 -15.46 7.65 4.32
CA PRO A 99 -15.13 8.36 3.10
C PRO A 99 -16.12 9.52 2.97
N GLY A 100 -15.79 10.65 3.57
CA GLY A 100 -16.55 11.88 3.49
C GLY A 100 -16.56 12.40 2.06
N GLY A 101 -17.43 11.82 1.22
CA GLY A 101 -17.82 12.32 -0.08
C GLY A 101 -17.73 11.33 -1.23
N GLY A 102 -18.59 10.31 -1.26
CA GLY A 102 -19.16 9.89 -2.55
C GLY A 102 -19.14 8.41 -2.91
N PHE A 103 -19.68 7.54 -2.08
CA PHE A 103 -20.43 6.39 -2.60
C PHE A 103 -21.80 6.39 -1.92
N GLY A 104 -22.83 6.75 -2.69
CA GLY A 104 -24.16 7.06 -2.18
C GLY A 104 -24.88 5.85 -1.56
N GLY A 105 -25.50 6.08 -0.40
CA GLY A 105 -26.44 5.15 0.24
C GLY A 105 -26.37 5.26 1.74
N GLY A 106 -27.19 6.15 2.32
CA GLY A 106 -27.08 6.59 3.70
C GLY A 106 -27.38 5.53 4.77
N GLY A 107 -26.92 5.82 5.98
CA GLY A 107 -27.36 5.11 7.18
C GLY A 107 -26.30 5.00 8.26
N MET A 108 -26.35 5.93 9.21
CA MET A 108 -26.13 5.72 10.65
C MET A 108 -24.82 5.05 11.13
N GLY A 109 -24.09 5.81 11.95
CA GLY A 109 -23.40 5.26 13.12
C GLY A 109 -21.88 5.36 13.05
N GLY A 110 -21.31 6.26 13.84
CA GLY A 110 -19.88 6.28 14.11
C GLY A 110 -19.44 4.97 14.74
N VAL A 111 -18.76 4.13 13.96
CA VAL A 111 -17.91 3.05 14.45
C VAL A 111 -16.46 3.47 14.25
N SER A 112 -15.88 3.97 15.34
CA SER A 112 -14.45 3.88 15.57
C SER A 112 -14.07 2.39 15.51
N GLY A 113 -13.26 1.94 14.53
CA GLY A 113 -12.83 0.53 14.57
C GLY A 113 -12.08 -0.08 13.39
N GLY A 114 -11.60 0.67 12.39
CA GLY A 114 -10.72 0.08 11.38
C GLY A 114 -9.35 -0.27 11.97
N SER A 115 -8.83 -1.47 11.65
CA SER A 115 -7.48 -1.93 12.04
C SER A 115 -6.35 -1.26 11.24
N LEU A 116 -6.69 -0.58 10.14
CA LEU A 116 -5.75 0.09 9.22
C LEU A 116 -5.95 1.62 9.19
N SER A 117 -4.91 2.32 8.76
CA SER A 117 -4.85 3.78 8.61
C SER A 117 -3.90 4.17 7.47
N ALA A 118 -3.83 5.45 7.08
CA ALA A 118 -2.99 5.92 5.97
C ALA A 118 -1.48 5.62 6.09
N GLY A 119 -1.00 5.26 7.29
CA GLY A 119 0.39 4.86 7.54
C GLY A 119 0.56 3.35 7.74
N SER A 120 -0.44 2.55 7.41
CA SER A 120 -0.39 1.11 7.63
C SER A 120 0.72 0.45 6.80
N THR A 121 1.46 -0.43 7.46
CA THR A 121 2.59 -1.12 6.85
C THR A 121 2.14 -2.20 5.89
N LYS A 122 3.04 -2.63 5.01
CA LYS A 122 2.84 -3.77 4.10
C LYS A 122 2.34 -5.01 4.86
N GLN A 123 2.95 -5.30 6.01
CA GLN A 123 2.60 -6.45 6.84
C GLN A 123 1.19 -6.33 7.43
N GLN A 124 0.78 -5.12 7.86
CA GLN A 124 -0.58 -4.91 8.38
C GLN A 124 -1.63 -5.09 7.29
N ILE A 125 -1.38 -4.56 6.09
CA ILE A 125 -2.29 -4.72 4.95
C ILE A 125 -2.32 -6.19 4.51
N GLN A 126 -1.17 -6.85 4.43
CA GLN A 126 -1.10 -8.28 4.10
C GLN A 126 -1.87 -9.13 5.11
N ALA A 127 -1.76 -8.85 6.41
CA ALA A 127 -2.49 -9.59 7.43
C ALA A 127 -4.02 -9.48 7.26
N VAL A 128 -4.51 -8.31 6.84
CA VAL A 128 -5.94 -8.11 6.53
C VAL A 128 -6.36 -8.85 5.26
N ILE A 129 -5.51 -8.87 4.23
CA ILE A 129 -5.75 -9.68 3.02
C ILE A 129 -5.81 -11.17 3.38
N ASP A 130 -4.87 -11.66 4.17
CA ASP A 130 -4.80 -13.06 4.59
C ASP A 130 -6.03 -13.45 5.44
N ASP A 131 -6.48 -12.56 6.34
CA ASP A 131 -7.69 -12.76 7.13
C ASP A 131 -8.94 -12.90 6.26
N TYR A 132 -9.11 -12.05 5.24
CA TYR A 132 -10.17 -12.19 4.26
C TYR A 132 -10.10 -13.55 3.55
N LEU A 133 -8.92 -13.93 3.05
CA LEU A 133 -8.73 -15.18 2.31
C LEU A 133 -9.02 -16.42 3.16
N ASN A 134 -8.71 -16.38 4.46
CA ASN A 134 -9.00 -17.45 5.41
C ASN A 134 -10.48 -17.55 5.79
N SER A 135 -11.31 -16.56 5.43
CA SER A 135 -12.75 -16.53 5.71
C SER A 135 -13.63 -17.07 4.58
N LEU A 136 -13.05 -17.34 3.40
CA LEU A 136 -13.71 -17.90 2.22
C LEU A 136 -13.93 -19.42 2.33
#